data_AF-A0A958LKN7-F1
#
_entry.id   AF-A0A958LKN7-F1
#
_cell.length_a   1.000
_cell.length_b   1.000
_cell.length_c   1.000
_cell.angle_alpha   90.00
_cell.angle_beta   90.00
_cell.angle_gamma   90.00
#
_symmetry.space_group_name_H-M   'P 1'
#
loop_
_entity.id
_entity.type
_entity.pdbx_description
1 polymer ?
#
loop_
_entity_poly.entity_id
_entity_poly.type
_entity_poly.pdbx_seq_one_letter_code
_entity_poly.pdbx_strand_id
1 'polypeptide(L)'
;NSTFYGNHTTQAGSLGGAIYVFAAGSQAGERLINNCTFSGSSAPGGGATLLTDSNEITISNTIINDVPGSSNCMWNSGNGGAIVSGGYNIDSGNSCGLSGQGQVGDLESTDPLLDVAGPQLNGDTIPSILLSGGSPALNAVPAASCLTSTDQRGVARPQGGSCDIGAIEQ
;
A
#
# COMPACT_ATOMS: atom_id res chain seq x y z
N ASN A 1 0.51 8.92 4.73
CA ASN A 1 -0.83 8.57 4.26
C ASN A 1 -1.14 9.26 2.94
N SER A 2 -1.08 8.52 1.84
CA SER A 2 -1.31 9.05 0.50
C SER A 2 -1.99 8.02 -0.38
N THR A 3 -2.80 8.48 -1.33
CA THR A 3 -3.31 7.66 -2.44
C THR A 3 -2.35 7.77 -3.63
N PHE A 4 -1.86 6.63 -4.10
CA PHE A 4 -1.08 6.48 -5.33
C PHE A 4 -1.98 5.81 -6.36
N TYR A 5 -2.32 6.50 -7.44
CA TYR A 5 -3.23 5.97 -8.45
C TYR A 5 -2.67 6.08 -9.87
N GLY A 6 -2.79 5.00 -10.64
CA GLY A 6 -2.49 5.04 -12.08
C GLY A 6 -1.01 5.25 -12.42
N ASN A 7 -0.10 5.14 -11.45
CA ASN A 7 1.33 5.30 -11.70
C ASN A 7 1.83 4.09 -12.49
N HIS A 8 2.36 4.33 -13.69
CA HIS A 8 2.78 3.26 -14.56
C HIS A 8 4.06 3.63 -15.30
N THR A 9 4.83 2.60 -15.62
CA THR A 9 5.96 2.71 -16.55
C THR A 9 5.52 2.24 -17.93
N THR A 10 6.00 2.91 -18.98
CA THR A 10 5.61 2.60 -20.37
C THR A 10 6.69 1.85 -21.14
N GLN A 11 7.91 1.75 -20.61
CA GLN A 11 9.04 1.13 -21.27
C GLN A 11 9.24 -0.33 -20.79
N ALA A 12 9.38 -1.24 -21.75
CA ALA A 12 9.74 -2.63 -21.48
C ALA A 12 11.06 -2.71 -20.68
N GLY A 13 11.07 -3.49 -19.60
CA GLY A 13 12.19 -3.59 -18.66
C GLY A 13 12.20 -2.55 -17.53
N SER A 14 11.18 -1.69 -17.43
CA SER A 14 10.98 -0.83 -16.25
C SER A 14 10.40 -1.63 -15.08
N LEU A 15 10.88 -1.32 -13.87
CA LEU A 15 10.76 -2.19 -12.70
C LEU A 15 9.77 -1.68 -11.62
N GLY A 16 9.44 -0.38 -11.56
CA GLY A 16 8.52 0.15 -10.55
C GLY A 16 7.31 0.89 -11.11
N GLY A 17 6.10 0.48 -10.71
CA GLY A 17 4.85 1.12 -11.09
C GLY A 17 4.59 2.41 -10.30
N ALA A 18 4.74 2.38 -8.98
CA ALA A 18 4.52 3.54 -8.11
C ALA A 18 5.79 3.95 -7.34
N ILE A 19 6.38 3.02 -6.60
CA ILE A 19 7.59 3.26 -5.81
C ILE A 19 8.64 2.26 -6.22
N TYR A 20 9.78 2.77 -6.67
CA TYR A 20 10.99 2.00 -6.90
C TYR A 20 12.09 2.53 -6.01
N VAL A 21 12.62 1.68 -5.14
CA VAL A 21 13.83 2.02 -4.42
C VAL A 21 15.05 1.33 -5.01
N PHE A 22 15.84 2.15 -5.68
CA PHE A 22 17.13 1.81 -6.24
C PHE A 22 18.24 2.32 -5.33
N ALA A 23 19.12 1.43 -4.85
CA ALA A 23 20.41 1.86 -4.33
C ALA A 23 21.47 0.77 -4.50
N ALA A 24 22.68 1.17 -4.87
CA ALA A 24 23.87 0.34 -4.80
C ALA A 24 24.40 0.36 -3.36
N GLY A 25 23.89 -0.55 -2.52
CA GLY A 25 24.37 -0.76 -1.15
C GLY A 25 23.36 -0.41 -0.06
N SER A 26 23.55 -1.02 1.11
CA SER A 26 22.73 -0.80 2.30
C SER A 26 22.88 0.63 2.81
N GLN A 27 21.79 1.38 2.85
CA GLN A 27 21.70 2.72 3.41
C GLN A 27 21.07 2.62 4.80
N ALA A 28 21.60 3.38 5.75
CA ALA A 28 20.98 3.52 7.06
C ALA A 28 19.75 4.43 6.96
N GLY A 29 18.64 4.04 7.60
CA GLY A 29 17.42 4.84 7.69
C GLY A 29 16.16 4.00 7.53
N GLU A 30 15.11 4.40 8.24
CA GLU A 30 13.80 3.78 8.14
C GLU A 30 13.11 4.19 6.83
N ARG A 31 12.44 3.22 6.21
CA ARG A 31 11.69 3.40 4.96
C ARG A 31 10.29 2.87 5.18
N LEU A 32 9.41 3.76 5.63
CA LEU A 32 8.08 3.42 6.10
C LEU A 32 7.03 3.87 5.09
N ILE A 33 6.08 2.99 4.80
CA ILE A 33 4.85 3.30 4.08
C ILE A 33 3.69 3.00 5.01
N ASN A 34 3.13 4.07 5.59
CA ASN A 34 2.05 3.98 6.57
C ASN A 34 0.78 4.63 6.03
N ASN A 35 -0.35 3.92 6.18
CA ASN A 35 -1.68 4.41 5.84
C ASN A 35 -1.76 4.90 4.39
N CYS A 36 -1.28 4.11 3.43
CA CYS A 36 -1.32 4.46 2.02
C CYS A 36 -2.28 3.55 1.24
N THR A 37 -2.79 4.04 0.11
CA THR A 37 -3.57 3.23 -0.84
C THR A 37 -2.88 3.31 -2.19
N PHE A 38 -2.43 2.17 -2.71
CA PHE A 38 -1.94 2.03 -4.09
C PHE A 38 -3.02 1.38 -4.92
N SER A 39 -3.37 1.98 -6.07
CA SER A 39 -4.40 1.44 -6.95
C SER A 39 -4.12 1.69 -8.43
N GLY A 40 -4.32 0.66 -9.27
CA GLY A 40 -4.24 0.79 -10.73
C GLY A 40 -2.88 1.21 -11.27
N SER A 41 -1.82 1.04 -10.50
CA SER A 41 -0.45 1.14 -10.96
C SER A 41 -0.07 -0.04 -11.87
N SER A 42 1.05 0.04 -12.59
CA SER A 42 1.54 -1.10 -13.40
C SER A 42 3.00 -0.96 -13.81
N ALA A 43 3.69 -2.10 -13.96
CA ALA A 43 5.03 -2.18 -14.50
C ALA A 43 5.12 -3.33 -15.53
N PRO A 44 4.80 -3.08 -16.81
CA PRO A 44 4.68 -4.12 -17.84
C PRO A 44 5.99 -4.84 -18.23
N GLY A 45 7.12 -4.48 -17.60
CA GLY A 45 8.44 -5.07 -17.82
C GLY A 45 8.86 -6.18 -16.85
N GLY A 46 7.93 -6.73 -16.06
CA GLY A 46 8.28 -7.64 -14.95
C GLY A 46 8.65 -6.92 -13.66
N GLY A 47 8.13 -5.70 -13.48
CA GLY A 47 8.25 -4.94 -12.24
C GLY A 47 7.07 -5.13 -11.28
N ALA A 48 6.98 -4.27 -10.28
CA ALA A 48 5.88 -4.26 -9.32
C ALA A 48 5.42 -2.84 -8.96
N THR A 49 4.24 -2.71 -8.33
CA THR A 49 3.77 -1.44 -7.76
C THR A 49 4.80 -0.87 -6.78
N LEU A 50 5.22 -1.72 -5.85
CA LEU A 50 6.27 -1.47 -4.87
C LEU A 50 7.45 -2.39 -5.17
N LEU A 51 8.57 -1.81 -5.61
CA LEU A 51 9.79 -2.56 -5.87
C LEU A 51 10.96 -2.01 -5.06
N THR A 52 11.74 -2.92 -4.46
CA THR A 52 12.99 -2.57 -3.78
C THR A 52 14.14 -3.47 -4.22
N ASP A 53 15.14 -2.88 -4.88
CA ASP A 53 16.35 -3.58 -5.31
C ASP A 53 17.42 -3.64 -4.22
N SER A 54 17.21 -2.90 -3.13
CA SER A 54 18.06 -2.92 -1.94
C SER A 54 17.34 -2.27 -0.77
N ASN A 55 17.69 -2.71 0.43
CA ASN A 55 17.13 -2.28 1.70
C ASN A 55 15.66 -2.65 1.91
N GLU A 56 15.32 -2.73 3.18
CA GLU A 56 13.96 -2.99 3.63
C GLU A 56 13.04 -1.80 3.38
N ILE A 57 11.78 -2.10 3.08
CA ILE A 57 10.65 -1.17 3.18
C ILE A 57 9.66 -1.80 4.14
N THR A 58 9.30 -1.09 5.20
CA THR A 58 8.25 -1.51 6.11
C THR A 58 6.93 -0.91 5.66
N ILE A 59 5.89 -1.75 5.50
CA ILE A 59 4.53 -1.32 5.18
C ILE A 59 3.60 -1.63 6.35
N SER A 60 2.77 -0.67 6.72
CA SER A 60 1.77 -0.84 7.79
C SER A 60 0.49 -0.11 7.44
N ASN A 61 -0.65 -0.67 7.82
CA ASN A 61 -1.97 -0.09 7.59
C ASN A 61 -2.19 0.31 6.12
N THR A 62 -1.62 -0.42 5.16
CA THR A 62 -1.53 -0.01 3.74
C THR A 62 -2.23 -0.98 2.80
N ILE A 63 -2.92 -0.43 1.80
CA ILE A 63 -3.57 -1.18 0.73
C ILE A 63 -2.69 -1.16 -0.52
N ILE A 64 -2.40 -2.32 -1.10
CA ILE A 64 -1.77 -2.46 -2.41
C ILE A 64 -2.71 -3.24 -3.34
N ASN A 65 -3.37 -2.51 -4.24
CA ASN A 65 -4.45 -3.00 -5.10
C ASN A 65 -4.20 -2.73 -6.58
N ASP A 66 -3.36 -3.54 -7.21
CA ASP A 66 -2.88 -3.24 -8.55
C ASP A 66 -3.65 -3.93 -9.68
N VAL A 67 -3.27 -3.61 -10.93
CA VAL A 67 -3.93 -4.20 -12.09
C VAL A 67 -3.74 -5.72 -12.15
N PRO A 68 -4.74 -6.50 -12.56
CA PRO A 68 -4.59 -7.93 -12.75
C PRO A 68 -3.40 -8.26 -13.67
N GLY A 69 -2.52 -9.14 -13.21
CA GLY A 69 -1.34 -9.58 -13.96
C GLY A 69 -0.05 -8.78 -13.71
N SER A 70 -0.08 -7.71 -12.90
CA SER A 70 1.14 -7.15 -12.31
C SER A 70 1.41 -7.77 -10.93
N SER A 71 2.66 -7.69 -10.47
CA SER A 71 2.99 -7.96 -9.08
C SER A 71 2.76 -6.68 -8.26
N ASN A 72 2.16 -6.82 -7.08
CA ASN A 72 1.98 -5.71 -6.15
C ASN A 72 3.32 -5.34 -5.48
N CYS A 73 4.11 -6.36 -5.18
CA CYS A 73 5.40 -6.24 -4.51
C CYS A 73 6.46 -7.07 -5.22
N MET A 74 7.70 -6.56 -5.21
CA MET A 74 8.88 -7.29 -5.68
C MET A 74 10.13 -6.79 -4.95
N TRP A 75 11.07 -7.68 -4.68
CA TRP A 75 12.35 -7.29 -4.08
C TRP A 75 13.50 -8.19 -4.51
N ASN A 76 14.72 -7.63 -4.45
CA ASN A 76 15.95 -8.38 -4.64
C ASN A 76 16.59 -8.71 -3.29
N SER A 77 16.33 -9.92 -2.78
CA SER A 77 16.89 -10.38 -1.50
C SER A 77 18.42 -10.55 -1.53
N GLY A 78 19.01 -10.79 -2.71
CA GLY A 78 20.46 -10.88 -2.89
C GLY A 78 21.21 -9.58 -2.60
N ASN A 79 20.50 -8.45 -2.65
CA ASN A 79 21.02 -7.11 -2.34
C ASN A 79 20.47 -6.55 -1.02
N GLY A 80 19.87 -7.41 -0.19
CA GLY A 80 19.24 -7.00 1.08
C GLY A 80 17.93 -6.22 0.91
N GLY A 81 17.28 -6.31 -0.25
CA GLY A 81 15.92 -5.82 -0.44
C GLY A 81 14.93 -6.71 0.31
N ALA A 82 13.94 -6.09 0.96
CA ALA A 82 12.84 -6.79 1.60
C ALA A 82 11.62 -5.87 1.70
N ILE A 83 10.43 -6.46 1.66
CA ILE A 83 9.20 -5.78 2.06
C ILE A 83 8.73 -6.44 3.35
N VAL A 84 8.69 -5.67 4.43
CA VAL A 84 8.36 -6.14 5.76
C VAL A 84 7.04 -5.54 6.19
N SER A 85 6.17 -6.35 6.76
CA SER A 85 4.92 -5.91 7.32
C SER A 85 5.11 -5.43 8.76
N GLY A 86 4.52 -4.28 9.09
CA GLY A 86 4.23 -3.88 10.47
C GLY A 86 2.78 -4.16 10.89
N GLY A 87 2.02 -4.90 10.07
CA GLY A 87 0.64 -5.31 10.32
C GLY A 87 -0.43 -4.47 9.60
N TYR A 88 -1.63 -5.06 9.56
CA TYR A 88 -2.84 -4.50 8.98
C TYR A 88 -2.68 -4.03 7.53
N ASN A 89 -1.99 -4.78 6.69
CA ASN A 89 -1.87 -4.50 5.26
C ASN A 89 -2.86 -5.33 4.44
N ILE A 90 -3.24 -4.83 3.27
CA ILE A 90 -4.01 -5.59 2.28
C ILE A 90 -3.20 -5.67 0.99
N ASP A 91 -2.84 -6.89 0.59
CA ASP A 91 -2.37 -7.22 -0.75
C ASP A 91 -3.53 -7.85 -1.53
N SER A 92 -3.98 -7.19 -2.60
CA SER A 92 -5.02 -7.74 -3.50
C SER A 92 -4.57 -9.02 -4.22
N GLY A 93 -3.26 -9.22 -4.38
CA GLY A 93 -2.61 -10.44 -4.84
C GLY A 93 -1.91 -11.14 -3.68
N ASN A 94 -0.72 -11.69 -3.89
CA ASN A 94 0.04 -12.38 -2.83
C ASN A 94 1.55 -12.14 -2.94
N SER A 95 1.94 -11.17 -3.76
CA SER A 95 3.33 -10.93 -4.10
C SER A 95 4.08 -10.22 -2.98
N CYS A 96 3.40 -9.62 -2.00
CA CYS A 96 4.02 -8.97 -0.85
C CYS A 96 4.41 -9.98 0.25
N GLY A 97 3.89 -11.21 0.19
CA GLY A 97 4.25 -12.30 1.11
C GLY A 97 3.83 -12.06 2.55
N LEU A 98 2.78 -11.26 2.79
CA LEU A 98 2.28 -10.87 4.11
C LEU A 98 1.90 -12.08 4.98
N SER A 99 1.26 -13.11 4.42
CA SER A 99 0.83 -14.29 5.19
C SER A 99 2.01 -15.06 5.80
N GLY A 100 3.19 -14.99 5.14
CA GLY A 100 4.42 -15.61 5.62
C GLY A 100 5.11 -14.84 6.75
N GLN A 101 4.70 -13.60 7.04
CA GLN A 101 5.38 -12.74 8.02
C GLN A 101 4.78 -12.78 9.42
N GLY A 102 3.58 -13.35 9.57
CA GLY A 102 2.94 -13.58 10.88
C GLY A 102 2.49 -12.31 11.61
N GLN A 103 2.31 -11.20 10.90
CA GLN A 103 1.79 -9.97 11.49
C GLN A 103 0.26 -10.00 11.60
N VAL A 104 -0.26 -9.28 12.59
CA VAL A 104 -1.71 -9.20 12.83
C VAL A 104 -2.39 -8.34 11.77
N GLY A 105 -3.60 -8.75 11.36
CA GLY A 105 -4.46 -7.96 10.49
C GLY A 105 -4.04 -7.90 9.02
N ASP A 106 -2.92 -8.53 8.67
CA ASP A 106 -2.51 -8.66 7.27
C ASP A 106 -3.45 -9.59 6.50
N LEU A 107 -3.81 -9.16 5.30
CA LEU A 107 -4.69 -9.88 4.38
C LEU A 107 -4.01 -9.97 3.01
N GLU A 108 -3.91 -11.19 2.48
CA GLU A 108 -3.47 -11.43 1.10
C GLU A 108 -4.61 -12.00 0.26
N SER A 109 -4.48 -11.83 -1.04
CA SER A 109 -5.42 -12.26 -2.08
C SER A 109 -6.82 -11.75 -1.77
N THR A 110 -6.88 -10.52 -1.25
CA THR A 110 -8.07 -9.93 -0.67
C THR A 110 -8.39 -8.63 -1.38
N ASP A 111 -9.56 -8.58 -2.03
CA ASP A 111 -10.05 -7.34 -2.64
C ASP A 111 -10.36 -6.32 -1.52
N PRO A 112 -9.70 -5.15 -1.48
CA PRO A 112 -10.00 -4.10 -0.51
C PRO A 112 -11.36 -3.43 -0.73
N LEU A 113 -12.07 -3.74 -1.83
CA LEU A 113 -13.34 -3.11 -2.21
C LEU A 113 -13.22 -1.59 -2.27
N LEU A 114 -12.21 -1.08 -2.98
CA LEU A 114 -12.09 0.35 -3.27
C LEU A 114 -13.30 0.84 -4.08
N ASP A 115 -13.68 2.10 -3.92
CA ASP A 115 -14.76 2.72 -4.70
C ASP A 115 -14.46 2.61 -6.20
N VAL A 116 -15.39 2.00 -6.94
CA VAL A 116 -15.30 1.77 -8.38
C VAL A 116 -15.29 3.06 -9.20
N ALA A 117 -15.72 4.18 -8.62
CA ALA A 117 -15.58 5.51 -9.22
C ALA A 117 -14.11 5.97 -9.30
N GLY A 118 -13.19 5.27 -8.64
CA GLY A 118 -11.77 5.59 -8.62
C GLY A 118 -11.48 6.88 -7.85
N PRO A 119 -10.36 7.57 -8.14
CA PRO A 119 -10.00 8.78 -7.40
C PRO A 119 -10.97 9.92 -7.62
N GLN A 120 -11.48 10.46 -6.53
CA GLN A 120 -12.37 11.62 -6.47
C GLN A 120 -11.82 12.62 -5.46
N LEU A 121 -12.27 13.88 -5.53
CA LEU A 121 -11.82 14.92 -4.58
C LEU A 121 -12.19 14.59 -3.13
N ASN A 122 -13.31 13.90 -2.88
CA ASN A 122 -13.72 13.39 -1.56
C ASN A 122 -13.70 14.42 -0.43
N GLY A 123 -13.91 15.70 -0.75
CA GLY A 123 -13.88 16.80 0.22
C GLY A 123 -12.51 17.48 0.39
N ASP A 124 -11.52 17.16 -0.43
CA ASP A 124 -10.19 17.77 -0.45
C ASP A 124 -9.77 18.21 -1.87
N THR A 125 -8.65 18.90 -1.98
CA THR A 125 -8.04 19.39 -3.23
C THR A 125 -7.24 18.33 -3.98
N ILE A 126 -6.85 17.24 -3.31
CA ILE A 126 -6.08 16.13 -3.89
C ILE A 126 -6.99 14.90 -3.98
N PRO A 127 -7.17 14.29 -5.17
CA PRO A 127 -7.99 13.09 -5.30
C PRO A 127 -7.51 11.94 -4.42
N SER A 128 -8.46 11.17 -3.91
CA SER A 128 -8.27 9.95 -3.12
C SER A 128 -9.32 8.91 -3.49
N ILE A 129 -9.16 7.68 -3.02
CA ILE A 129 -10.14 6.60 -3.28
C ILE A 129 -10.77 6.20 -1.95
N LEU A 130 -12.10 6.21 -1.90
CA LEU A 130 -12.87 5.75 -0.74
C LEU A 130 -12.93 4.21 -0.71
N LEU A 131 -13.25 3.65 0.46
CA LEU A 131 -13.63 2.24 0.59
C LEU A 131 -15.14 2.09 0.37
N SER A 132 -15.53 1.07 -0.38
CA SER A 132 -16.93 0.69 -0.56
C SER A 132 -17.48 -0.01 0.70
N GLY A 133 -18.81 -0.03 0.82
CA GLY A 133 -19.48 -0.72 1.91
C GLY A 133 -19.12 -2.22 1.97
N GLY A 134 -18.77 -2.70 3.17
CA GLY A 134 -18.33 -4.08 3.39
C GLY A 134 -16.85 -4.34 3.10
N SER A 135 -16.08 -3.30 2.77
CA SER A 135 -14.63 -3.41 2.62
C SER A 135 -13.97 -4.04 3.86
N PRO A 136 -13.03 -5.00 3.67
CA PRO A 136 -12.25 -5.56 4.77
C PRO A 136 -11.27 -4.55 5.39
N ALA A 137 -11.06 -3.40 4.75
CA ALA A 137 -10.25 -2.31 5.29
C ALA A 137 -10.98 -1.46 6.33
N LEU A 138 -12.32 -1.48 6.33
CA LEU A 138 -13.13 -0.65 7.23
C LEU A 138 -12.98 -1.09 8.69
N ASN A 139 -12.63 -0.16 9.58
CA ASN A 139 -12.49 -0.37 11.02
C ASN A 139 -11.59 -1.56 11.40
N ALA A 140 -10.63 -1.90 10.54
CA ALA A 140 -9.81 -3.10 10.70
C ALA A 140 -8.61 -2.91 11.64
N VAL A 141 -8.19 -1.66 11.88
CA VAL A 141 -7.05 -1.34 12.74
C VAL A 141 -7.55 -0.88 14.11
N PRO A 142 -7.23 -1.57 15.21
CA PRO A 142 -7.60 -1.10 16.55
C PRO A 142 -7.07 0.30 16.83
N ALA A 143 -7.81 1.11 17.60
CA ALA A 143 -7.41 2.50 17.92
C ALA A 143 -5.96 2.65 18.41
N ALA A 144 -5.47 1.69 19.21
CA ALA A 144 -4.11 1.70 19.73
C ALA A 144 -3.02 1.44 18.65
N SER A 145 -3.40 0.94 17.48
CA SER A 145 -2.54 0.64 16.33
C SER A 145 -2.72 1.64 15.18
N CYS A 146 -3.50 2.71 15.38
CA CYS A 146 -3.58 3.82 14.44
C CYS A 146 -2.27 4.60 14.41
N LEU A 147 -1.58 4.60 13.27
CA LEU A 147 -0.25 5.21 13.14
C LEU A 147 -0.29 6.72 12.87
N THR A 148 -1.39 7.23 12.34
CA THR A 148 -1.58 8.67 12.05
C THR A 148 -2.84 9.20 12.72
N SER A 149 -2.82 10.48 13.12
CA SER A 149 -3.96 11.16 13.76
C SER A 149 -4.99 11.67 12.77
N THR A 150 -4.65 11.77 11.49
CA THR A 150 -5.56 12.15 10.42
C THR A 150 -5.35 11.29 9.16
N ASP A 151 -6.32 11.30 8.26
CA ASP A 151 -6.25 10.74 6.91
C ASP A 151 -5.69 11.76 5.90
N GLN A 152 -5.59 11.37 4.61
CA GLN A 152 -5.03 12.22 3.55
C GLN A 152 -5.76 13.57 3.42
N ARG A 153 -7.05 13.62 3.76
CA ARG A 153 -7.92 14.81 3.68
C ARG A 153 -7.87 15.67 4.94
N GLY A 154 -7.16 15.21 5.98
CA GLY A 154 -7.16 15.82 7.31
C GLY A 154 -8.31 15.39 8.21
N VAL A 155 -9.10 14.37 7.84
CA VAL A 155 -10.15 13.81 8.71
C VAL A 155 -9.49 13.04 9.85
N ALA A 156 -9.97 13.23 11.08
CA ALA A 156 -9.37 12.60 12.27
C ALA A 156 -9.48 11.07 12.24
N ARG A 157 -8.47 10.41 12.79
CA ARG A 157 -8.39 8.96 12.98
C ARG A 157 -8.35 8.61 14.47
N PRO A 158 -9.05 7.55 14.93
CA PRO A 158 -10.08 6.80 14.22
C PRO A 158 -11.41 7.57 14.12
N GLN A 159 -12.24 7.23 13.13
CA GLN A 159 -13.69 7.43 13.19
C GLN A 159 -14.34 6.18 13.80
N GLY A 160 -15.33 6.33 14.69
CA GLY A 160 -16.06 5.16 15.23
C GLY A 160 -15.27 4.22 16.17
N GLY A 161 -14.00 4.48 16.45
CA GLY A 161 -13.19 3.79 17.47
C GLY A 161 -12.17 2.76 16.94
N SER A 162 -12.08 2.58 15.62
CA SER A 162 -10.99 1.84 14.95
C SER A 162 -10.63 2.55 13.65
N CYS A 163 -9.38 2.45 13.19
CA CYS A 163 -8.96 3.06 11.94
C CYS A 163 -9.23 2.15 10.75
N ASP A 164 -9.43 2.80 9.61
CA ASP A 164 -9.42 2.12 8.32
C ASP A 164 -7.99 1.86 7.85
N ILE A 165 -7.79 0.72 7.19
CA ILE A 165 -6.56 0.44 6.42
C ILE A 165 -6.56 1.35 5.18
N GLY A 166 -5.41 1.95 4.88
CA GLY A 166 -5.22 2.77 3.69
C GLY A 166 -5.18 4.28 3.96
N ALA A 167 -5.26 5.08 2.89
CA ALA A 167 -5.06 6.53 2.90
C ALA A 167 -6.20 7.34 3.54
N ILE A 168 -7.41 6.79 3.52
CA ILE A 168 -8.64 7.47 3.90
C ILE A 168 -9.27 6.81 5.11
N GLU A 169 -9.89 7.62 5.96
CA GLU A 169 -10.68 7.21 7.12
C GLU A 169 -12.16 7.55 6.89
N GLN A 170 -13.08 6.64 7.19
CA GLN A 170 -14.50 6.81 6.87
C GLN A 170 -15.45 6.44 8.01
#